data_AF-A0A7C6AZM7-F1
#
_entry.id   AF-A0A7C6AZM7-F1
#
_cell.length_a   1.000
_cell.length_b   1.000
_cell.length_c   1.000
_cell.angle_alpha   90.00
_cell.angle_beta   90.00
_cell.angle_gamma   90.00
#
_symmetry.space_group_name_H-M   'P 1'
#
loop_
_entity.id
_entity.type
_entity.pdbx_description
1 polymer ?
#
loop_
_entity_poly.entity_id
_entity_poly.type
_entity_poly.pdbx_seq_one_letter_code
_entity_poly.pdbx_strand_id
1 'polypeptide(L)'
;MRHISLMGHFIVYLIVRGLICLVQAIPLSVGDRLAWLLAYIFTFVIRVRYQVADENLRHAFPELSARQRRDLIVKMWHHLFLLVMEVAHTPLRLREENWRKMVKLKNVEPLVGKLLEDRPIILVTAHFGNFEFGGYVLGLLGFPTSTVAR
;
A
#
# COMPACT_ATOMS: atom_id res chain seq x y z
N MET A 1 -4.86 -28.52 -9.21
CA MET A 1 -3.83 -27.48 -8.99
C MET A 1 -2.56 -27.95 -9.68
N ARG A 2 -2.06 -27.25 -10.71
CA ARG A 2 -0.88 -27.69 -11.47
C ARG A 2 0.33 -27.74 -10.52
N HIS A 3 0.98 -28.90 -10.41
CA HIS A 3 2.25 -29.04 -9.69
C HIS A 3 3.31 -28.21 -10.41
N ILE A 4 3.52 -26.98 -9.95
CA ILE A 4 4.72 -26.23 -10.30
C ILE A 4 5.87 -26.96 -9.63
N SER A 5 6.90 -27.35 -10.39
CA SER A 5 8.06 -28.01 -9.83
C SER A 5 8.81 -27.06 -8.89
N LEU A 6 9.61 -27.59 -7.96
CA LEU A 6 10.47 -26.78 -7.10
C LEU A 6 11.31 -25.76 -7.90
N MET A 7 11.77 -26.18 -9.09
CA MET A 7 12.46 -25.32 -10.05
C MET A 7 11.57 -24.17 -10.55
N GLY A 8 10.31 -24.43 -10.86
CA GLY A 8 9.35 -23.39 -11.22
C GLY A 8 9.12 -22.37 -10.10
N HIS A 9 8.98 -22.84 -8.85
CA HIS A 9 8.88 -21.96 -7.68
C HIS A 9 10.14 -21.10 -7.50
N PHE A 10 11.32 -21.69 -7.68
CA PHE A 10 12.59 -20.98 -7.57
C PHE A 10 12.75 -19.90 -8.64
N ILE A 11 12.35 -20.19 -9.89
CA ILE A 11 12.36 -19.19 -10.97
C ILE A 11 11.42 -18.03 -10.65
N VAL A 12 10.18 -18.31 -10.20
CA VAL A 12 9.23 -17.27 -9.79
C VAL A 12 9.80 -16.43 -8.65
N TYR A 13 10.42 -17.06 -7.65
CA TYR A 13 11.10 -16.37 -6.56
C TYR A 13 12.19 -15.42 -7.08
N LEU A 14 13.07 -15.88 -7.98
CA LEU A 14 14.13 -15.06 -8.55
C LEU A 14 13.58 -13.87 -9.35
N ILE A 15 12.51 -14.07 -10.12
CA ILE A 15 11.85 -13.00 -10.86
C ILE A 15 11.30 -11.94 -9.89
N VAL A 16 10.53 -12.36 -8.87
CA VAL A 16 9.95 -11.45 -7.88
C VAL A 16 11.05 -10.70 -7.12
N ARG A 17 12.10 -11.39 -6.69
CA ARG A 17 13.25 -10.76 -6.02
C ARG A 17 13.97 -9.78 -6.93
N GLY A 18 14.19 -10.13 -8.19
CA GLY A 18 14.77 -9.25 -9.19
C GLY A 18 13.94 -7.97 -9.37
N LEU A 19 12.62 -8.11 -9.52
CA LEU A 19 11.71 -6.97 -9.62
C LEU A 19 11.75 -6.07 -8.38
N ILE A 20 11.73 -6.65 -7.17
CA ILE A 20 11.84 -5.89 -5.92
C ILE A 20 13.18 -5.13 -5.87
N CYS A 21 14.30 -5.76 -6.24
CA CYS A 21 15.61 -5.10 -6.28
C CYS A 21 15.62 -3.93 -7.26
N LEU A 22 15.02 -4.08 -8.45
CA LEU A 22 14.90 -3.00 -9.42
C LEU A 22 14.08 -1.83 -8.86
N VAL A 23 12.95 -2.11 -8.22
CA VAL A 23 12.11 -1.11 -7.58
C VAL A 23 12.87 -0.39 -6.45
N GLN A 24 13.61 -1.13 -5.62
CA GLN A 24 14.41 -0.59 -4.52
C GLN A 24 15.62 0.22 -4.98
N ALA A 25 16.12 -0.01 -6.20
CA ALA A 25 17.20 0.78 -6.78
C ALA A 25 16.74 2.17 -7.26
N ILE A 26 15.44 2.36 -7.47
CA ILE A 26 14.86 3.63 -7.92
C ILE A 26 14.69 4.56 -6.70
N PRO A 27 15.29 5.76 -6.68
CA PRO A 27 15.04 6.73 -5.62
C PRO A 27 13.56 7.08 -5.52
N LEU A 28 13.01 7.21 -4.30
CA LEU A 28 11.60 7.52 -4.09
C LEU A 28 11.11 8.78 -4.82
N SER A 29 11.97 9.79 -4.99
CA SER A 29 11.63 11.01 -5.76
C SER A 29 11.51 10.78 -7.27
N VAL A 30 12.21 9.77 -7.81
CA VAL A 30 12.04 9.31 -9.19
C VAL A 30 10.80 8.43 -9.29
N GLY A 31 10.60 7.56 -8.30
CA GLY A 31 9.40 6.73 -8.16
C GLY A 31 8.11 7.54 -8.12
N ASP A 32 8.08 8.65 -7.39
CA ASP A 32 6.93 9.58 -7.32
C ASP A 32 6.59 10.18 -8.69
N ARG A 33 7.59 10.64 -9.43
CA ARG A 33 7.40 11.17 -10.79
C ARG A 33 6.89 10.11 -11.76
N LEU A 34 7.42 8.88 -11.65
CA LEU A 34 6.93 7.75 -12.43
C LEU A 34 5.49 7.38 -12.05
N ALA A 35 5.15 7.43 -10.76
CA ALA A 35 3.80 7.17 -10.28
C ALA A 35 2.79 8.18 -10.86
N TRP A 36 3.16 9.47 -10.98
CA TRP A 36 2.33 10.47 -11.64
C TRP A 36 2.14 10.15 -13.13
N LEU A 37 3.22 9.85 -13.84
CA LEU A 37 3.14 9.48 -15.25
C LEU A 37 2.20 8.28 -15.47
N LEU A 38 2.38 7.22 -14.68
CA LEU A 38 1.52 6.04 -14.72
C LEU A 38 0.08 6.36 -14.37
N ALA A 39 -0.17 7.22 -13.38
CA ALA A 39 -1.51 7.65 -13.00
C ALA A 39 -2.24 8.36 -14.14
N TYR A 40 -1.55 9.25 -14.85
CA TYR A 40 -2.10 9.91 -16.03
C TYR A 40 -2.39 8.90 -17.14
N ILE A 41 -1.47 7.99 -17.43
CA ILE A 41 -1.67 6.94 -18.45
C ILE A 41 -2.88 6.07 -18.09
N PHE A 42 -2.98 5.60 -16.85
CA PHE A 42 -4.05 4.72 -16.39
C PHE A 42 -5.40 5.43 -16.36
N THR A 43 -5.42 6.73 -16.06
CA THR A 43 -6.66 7.50 -16.00
C THR A 43 -7.15 7.92 -17.38
N PHE A 44 -6.26 8.40 -18.26
CA PHE A 44 -6.66 9.07 -19.50
C PHE A 44 -6.47 8.23 -20.77
N VAL A 45 -5.40 7.44 -20.83
CA VAL A 45 -5.02 6.67 -22.03
C VAL A 45 -5.66 5.28 -21.98
N ILE A 46 -5.33 4.50 -20.97
CA ILE A 46 -5.81 3.12 -20.82
C ILE A 46 -7.22 3.10 -20.18
N ARG A 47 -7.53 4.10 -19.34
CA ARG A 47 -8.79 4.25 -18.61
C ARG A 47 -9.13 3.03 -17.74
N VAL A 48 -8.13 2.49 -17.05
CA VAL A 48 -8.27 1.30 -16.20
C VAL A 48 -9.35 1.53 -15.15
N ARG A 49 -10.44 0.77 -15.25
CA ARG A 49 -11.62 0.83 -14.35
C ARG A 49 -12.13 2.25 -14.08
N TYR A 50 -11.97 3.18 -15.03
CA TYR A 50 -12.32 4.58 -14.84
C TYR A 50 -13.80 4.76 -14.46
N GLN A 51 -14.70 4.05 -15.15
CA GLN A 51 -16.14 4.13 -14.89
C GLN A 51 -16.49 3.68 -13.47
N VAL A 52 -15.93 2.55 -13.02
CA VAL A 52 -16.12 2.04 -11.66
C VAL A 52 -15.62 3.06 -10.62
N ALA A 53 -14.46 3.68 -10.88
CA ALA A 53 -13.92 4.70 -9.98
C ALA A 53 -14.81 5.95 -9.93
N ASP A 54 -15.29 6.46 -11.07
CA ASP A 54 -16.19 7.62 -11.11
C ASP A 54 -17.55 7.32 -10.45
N GLU A 55 -18.13 6.13 -10.70
CA GLU A 55 -19.37 5.69 -10.05
C GLU A 55 -19.22 5.63 -8.53
N ASN A 56 -18.16 5.00 -8.03
CA ASN A 56 -17.86 4.97 -6.60
C ASN A 56 -17.73 6.39 -6.01
N LEU A 57 -17.05 7.29 -6.72
CA LEU A 57 -16.91 8.68 -6.26
C LEU A 57 -18.22 9.47 -6.33
N ARG A 58 -19.11 9.21 -7.29
CA ARG A 58 -20.45 9.82 -7.34
C ARG A 58 -21.31 9.40 -6.15
N HIS A 59 -21.16 8.15 -5.70
CA HIS A 59 -21.86 7.66 -4.52
C HIS A 59 -21.27 8.19 -3.22
N ALA A 60 -19.94 8.18 -3.08
CA ALA A 60 -19.26 8.59 -1.86
C ALA A 60 -19.18 10.12 -1.69
N PHE A 61 -19.10 10.87 -2.79
CA PHE A 61 -18.90 12.32 -2.82
C PHE A 61 -19.83 12.98 -3.86
N PRO A 62 -21.16 12.93 -3.64
CA PRO A 62 -22.15 13.44 -4.59
C PRO A 62 -22.01 14.94 -4.90
N GLU A 63 -21.41 15.71 -3.99
CA GLU A 63 -21.14 17.14 -4.11
C GLU A 63 -20.00 17.50 -5.07
N LEU A 64 -19.13 16.53 -5.42
CA LEU A 64 -18.00 16.79 -6.31
C LEU A 64 -18.43 16.88 -7.78
N SER A 65 -17.96 17.90 -8.47
CA SER A 65 -18.10 18.01 -9.92
C SER A 65 -17.35 16.89 -10.65
N ALA A 66 -17.72 16.64 -11.91
CA ALA A 66 -17.05 15.63 -12.74
C ALA A 66 -15.54 15.89 -12.90
N ARG A 67 -15.12 17.17 -12.91
CA ARG A 67 -13.71 17.55 -12.95
C ARG A 67 -12.99 17.19 -11.65
N GLN A 68 -13.57 17.53 -10.50
CA GLN A 68 -12.98 17.21 -9.19
C GLN A 68 -12.85 15.69 -8.99
N ARG A 69 -13.87 14.91 -9.40
CA ARG A 69 -13.80 13.44 -9.32
C ARG A 69 -12.69 12.88 -10.22
N ARG A 70 -12.57 13.36 -11.46
CA ARG A 70 -11.48 12.99 -12.35
C ARG A 70 -10.10 13.29 -11.74
N ASP A 71 -9.92 14.49 -11.18
CA ASP A 71 -8.66 14.87 -10.53
C ASP A 71 -8.37 13.97 -9.32
N LEU A 72 -9.41 13.57 -8.59
CA LEU A 72 -9.31 12.61 -7.49
C LEU A 72 -8.96 11.19 -7.96
N ILE A 73 -9.48 10.74 -9.11
CA ILE A 73 -9.10 9.45 -9.72
C ILE A 73 -7.61 9.45 -10.10
N VAL A 74 -7.08 10.54 -10.68
CA VAL A 74 -5.65 10.63 -10.99
C VAL A 74 -4.83 10.55 -9.70
N LYS A 75 -5.21 11.30 -8.66
CA LYS A 75 -4.54 11.27 -7.35
C LYS A 75 -4.59 9.89 -6.70
N MET A 76 -5.72 9.19 -6.81
CA MET A 76 -5.88 7.82 -6.31
C MET A 76 -4.94 6.85 -7.03
N TRP A 77 -4.83 6.92 -8.36
CA TRP A 77 -3.87 6.09 -9.10
C TRP A 77 -2.42 6.43 -8.77
N HIS A 78 -2.09 7.72 -8.64
CA HIS A 78 -0.76 8.16 -8.20
C HIS A 78 -0.42 7.57 -6.83
N HIS A 79 -1.34 7.68 -5.87
CA HIS A 79 -1.22 7.08 -4.54
C HIS A 79 -0.98 5.57 -4.62
N LEU A 80 -1.73 4.84 -5.45
CA LEU A 80 -1.59 3.39 -5.57
C LEU A 80 -0.23 2.98 -6.18
N PHE A 81 0.28 3.71 -7.16
CA PHE A 81 1.60 3.43 -7.73
C PHE A 81 2.73 3.80 -6.77
N LEU A 82 2.60 4.93 -6.07
CA LEU A 82 3.56 5.34 -5.04
C LEU A 82 3.58 4.33 -3.88
N LEU A 83 2.42 3.81 -3.47
CA LEU A 83 2.29 2.79 -2.44
C LEU A 83 3.16 1.56 -2.73
N VAL A 84 3.20 1.08 -3.98
CA VAL A 84 4.05 -0.05 -4.38
C VAL A 84 5.53 0.26 -4.15
N MET A 85 5.96 1.47 -4.52
CA MET A 85 7.33 1.93 -4.29
C MET A 85 7.63 1.99 -2.79
N GLU A 86 6.72 2.55 -1.99
CA GLU A 86 6.88 2.70 -0.54
C GLU A 86 7.01 1.33 0.14
N VAL A 87 6.09 0.40 -0.15
CA VAL A 87 6.10 -0.96 0.43
C VAL A 87 7.39 -1.69 0.09
N ALA A 88 7.89 -1.60 -1.14
CA ALA A 88 9.17 -2.19 -1.52
C ALA A 88 10.34 -1.58 -0.74
N HIS A 89 10.30 -0.29 -0.42
CA HIS A 89 11.36 0.40 0.32
C HIS A 89 11.27 0.26 1.84
N THR A 90 10.09 -0.04 2.40
CA THR A 90 9.85 -0.09 3.85
C THR A 90 10.89 -0.94 4.59
N PRO A 91 11.19 -2.19 4.20
CA PRO A 91 12.14 -3.02 4.95
C PRO A 91 13.58 -2.48 4.95
N LEU A 92 13.95 -1.64 3.98
CA LEU A 92 15.28 -1.03 3.91
C LEU A 92 15.38 0.26 4.72
N ARG A 93 14.27 0.97 4.85
CA ARG A 93 14.22 2.34 5.40
C ARG A 93 13.72 2.39 6.82
N LEU A 94 12.75 1.56 7.19
CA LEU A 94 12.13 1.55 8.50
C LEU A 94 12.78 0.48 9.39
N ARG A 95 13.35 0.91 10.50
CA ARG A 95 14.01 0.05 11.49
C ARG A 95 13.66 0.49 12.91
N GLU A 96 13.95 -0.37 13.88
CA GLU A 96 13.62 -0.15 15.29
C GLU A 96 14.25 1.15 15.83
N GLU A 97 15.45 1.49 15.37
CA GLU A 97 16.16 2.68 15.82
C GLU A 97 15.64 3.99 15.20
N ASN A 98 14.86 3.94 14.12
CA ASN A 98 14.48 5.13 13.35
C ASN A 98 12.97 5.33 13.15
N TRP A 99 12.12 4.37 13.51
CA TRP A 99 10.68 4.42 13.19
C TRP A 99 9.98 5.68 13.70
N ARG A 100 10.39 6.20 14.87
CA ARG A 100 9.83 7.44 15.46
C ARG A 100 10.05 8.68 14.59
N LYS A 101 11.05 8.66 13.70
CA LYS A 101 11.31 9.75 12.74
C LYS A 101 10.43 9.64 11.49
N MET A 102 9.91 8.43 11.22
CA MET A 102 9.15 8.12 10.00
C MET A 102 7.64 8.03 10.26
N VAL A 103 7.23 7.67 11.48
CA VAL A 103 5.84 7.42 11.84
C VAL A 103 5.42 8.30 12.99
N LYS A 104 4.30 8.99 12.81
CA LYS A 104 3.58 9.68 13.88
C LYS A 104 2.31 8.91 14.21
N LEU A 105 2.31 8.24 15.35
CA LEU A 105 1.12 7.62 15.91
C LEU A 105 0.21 8.71 16.49
N LYS A 106 -1.08 8.70 16.14
CA LYS A 106 -2.08 9.64 16.65
C LYS A 106 -3.20 8.85 17.32
N ASN A 107 -3.61 9.27 18.52
CA ASN A 107 -4.71 8.65 19.28
C ASN A 107 -4.54 7.13 19.41
N VAL A 108 -3.31 6.67 19.65
CA VAL A 108 -2.95 5.24 19.64
C VAL A 108 -3.14 4.59 21.02
N GLU A 109 -3.32 5.40 22.05
CA GLU A 109 -3.45 4.97 23.44
C GLU A 109 -4.57 3.93 23.63
N PRO A 110 -5.79 4.10 23.06
CA PRO A 110 -6.82 3.07 23.16
C PRO A 110 -6.45 1.78 22.45
N LEU A 111 -5.76 1.87 21.31
CA LEU A 111 -5.30 0.71 20.54
C LEU A 111 -4.24 -0.07 21.33
N VAL A 112 -3.21 0.61 21.83
CA VAL A 112 -2.15 -0.02 22.65
C VAL A 112 -2.75 -0.64 23.91
N GLY A 113 -3.66 0.07 24.59
CA GLY A 113 -4.35 -0.46 25.76
C GLY A 113 -5.08 -1.77 25.44
N LYS A 114 -5.77 -1.83 24.30
CA LYS A 114 -6.41 -3.07 23.83
C LYS A 114 -5.40 -4.16 23.52
N LEU A 115 -4.33 -3.85 22.78
CA LEU A 115 -3.30 -4.82 22.38
C LEU A 115 -2.54 -5.45 23.57
N LEU A 116 -2.58 -4.83 24.75
CA LEU A 116 -1.98 -5.34 25.98
C LEU A 116 -2.94 -6.15 26.85
N GLU A 117 -4.22 -6.24 26.50
CA GLU A 117 -5.19 -7.09 27.19
C GLU A 117 -4.94 -8.58 26.86
N ASP A 118 -5.12 -9.47 27.83
CA ASP A 118 -5.04 -10.93 27.64
C ASP A 118 -6.32 -11.47 26.98
N ARG A 119 -6.62 -10.99 25.77
CA ARG A 119 -7.78 -11.43 24.99
C ARG A 119 -7.54 -11.32 23.48
N PRO A 120 -8.21 -12.15 22.66
CA PRO A 120 -8.13 -12.03 21.20
C PRO A 120 -8.68 -10.69 20.69
N ILE A 121 -8.02 -10.13 19.68
CA ILE A 121 -8.40 -8.86 19.05
C ILE A 121 -8.43 -9.04 17.54
N ILE A 122 -9.49 -8.51 16.91
CA ILE A 122 -9.58 -8.38 15.46
C ILE A 122 -9.36 -6.92 15.12
N LEU A 123 -8.25 -6.61 14.43
CA LEU A 123 -8.02 -5.30 13.84
C LEU A 123 -8.67 -5.27 12.46
N VAL A 124 -9.57 -4.31 12.26
CA VAL A 124 -10.23 -4.06 10.97
C VAL A 124 -9.69 -2.76 10.40
N THR A 125 -9.18 -2.81 9.18
CA THR A 125 -8.66 -1.63 8.45
C THR A 125 -9.31 -1.54 7.07
N ALA A 126 -9.25 -0.35 6.47
CA ALA A 126 -9.66 -0.16 5.08
C ALA A 126 -8.43 -0.22 4.16
N HIS A 127 -8.65 -0.52 2.87
CA HIS A 127 -7.65 -0.32 1.81
C HIS A 127 -7.47 1.19 1.56
N PHE A 128 -6.90 1.88 2.54
CA PHE A 128 -6.78 3.32 2.58
C PHE A 128 -5.40 3.73 3.10
N GLY A 129 -4.83 4.78 2.49
CA GLY A 129 -3.46 5.20 2.78
C GLY A 129 -2.45 4.10 2.44
N ASN A 130 -1.41 3.98 3.27
CA ASN A 130 -0.44 2.89 3.20
C ASN A 130 -0.78 1.83 4.25
N PHE A 131 -1.73 0.95 3.91
CA PHE A 131 -2.26 -0.06 4.82
C PHE A 131 -1.22 -1.12 5.21
N GLU A 132 -0.29 -1.45 4.31
CA GLU A 132 0.84 -2.35 4.57
C GLU A 132 1.78 -1.80 5.65
N PHE A 133 1.96 -0.47 5.70
CA PHE A 133 2.78 0.17 6.71
C PHE A 133 2.26 -0.06 8.13
N GLY A 134 0.93 -0.11 8.31
CA GLY A 134 0.31 -0.35 9.62
C GLY A 134 0.67 -1.72 10.20
N GLY A 135 0.57 -2.77 9.38
CA GLY A 135 0.96 -4.13 9.78
C GLY A 135 2.46 -4.23 10.08
N TYR A 136 3.29 -3.61 9.24
CA TYR A 136 4.75 -3.59 9.46
C TYR A 136 5.12 -2.92 10.79
N VAL A 137 4.52 -1.76 11.10
CA VAL A 137 4.78 -1.03 12.35
C VAL A 137 4.33 -1.83 13.57
N LEU A 138 3.18 -2.51 13.52
CA LEU A 138 2.76 -3.39 14.63
C LEU A 138 3.76 -4.50 14.89
N GLY A 139 4.24 -5.17 13.84
CA GLY A 139 5.28 -6.19 13.96
C GLY A 139 6.59 -5.63 14.52
N LEU A 140 7.00 -4.44 14.06
CA LEU A 140 8.19 -3.74 14.57
C LEU A 140 8.07 -3.39 16.06
N LEU A 141 6.86 -3.07 16.53
CA LEU A 141 6.59 -2.75 17.93
C LEU A 141 6.39 -3.99 18.82
N GLY A 142 6.58 -5.20 18.27
CA GLY A 142 6.49 -6.44 19.02
C GLY A 142 5.07 -7.01 19.15
N PHE A 143 4.11 -6.53 18.37
CA PHE A 143 2.75 -7.09 18.33
C PHE A 143 2.63 -8.07 17.15
N PRO A 144 2.72 -9.40 17.39
CA PRO A 144 2.54 -10.38 16.32
C PRO A 144 1.09 -10.34 15.81
N THR A 145 0.93 -10.26 14.49
CA THR A 145 -0.40 -10.23 13.85
C THR A 145 -0.52 -11.32 12.80
N SER A 146 -1.68 -11.97 12.73
CA SER A 146 -2.07 -12.84 11.62
C SER A 146 -3.02 -12.10 10.69
N THR A 147 -2.83 -12.25 9.38
CA THR A 147 -3.68 -11.63 8.36
C THR A 147 -4.32 -12.70 7.48
N VAL A 148 -5.56 -12.46 7.06
CA VAL A 148 -6.26 -13.31 6.08
C VAL A 148 -5.99 -12.74 4.68
N ALA A 149 -5.40 -13.54 3.80
CA ALA A 149 -5.16 -13.20 2.40
C ALA A 149 -5.93 -14.15 1.48
N ARG A 150 -6.36 -13.65 0.31
CA ARG A 150 -7.10 -14.40 -0.71
C ARG A 150 -6.23 -14.67 -1.94
#